data_AF-A0A9D8XC79-F1
#
_entry.id   AF-A0A9D8XC79-F1
#
_cell.length_a   1.000
_cell.length_b   1.000
_cell.length_c   1.000
_cell.angle_alpha   90.00
_cell.angle_beta   90.00
_cell.angle_gamma   90.00
#
_symmetry.space_group_name_H-M   'P 1'
#
loop_
_entity.id
_entity.type
_entity.pdbx_description
1 polymer ?
#
loop_
_entity_poly.entity_id
_entity_poly.type
_entity_poly.pdbx_seq_one_letter_code
_entity_poly.pdbx_strand_id
1 'polypeptide(L)'
;MEIKLSEHFTFAKLLRFTAPSVLMMISTSVYSIVDGLFVSNYVGATPFAAINIVFPFLMILAAVGFMFSTGGSALIAKTLGEKDRFKANQIFSMLVYVSVIFGVFVSVVALVILEPVLQAFGVEGELLVQSLLYGRILLPFIPVFMLQFMFQSFMITAERPKLGMFITVSAGLTNAALDALFIVYFEWGVAGAAWASVIGQIVGGIIPLLYFACPNSSSLRLVRTKFYVGALIKSCTNGLSEFLGQISMSVVGILYNYQLLRIAGEDGVVAFGVISYVNFIFLSVFIGFSIGSNPIVSYHYGAKDWGELQSLFKKNVIFIGVSAGVLTLIAELSARLLANIFVGFD
;
A
#
# COMPACT_ATOMS: atom_id res chain seq x y z
N MET A 1 12.78 24.57 5.80
CA MET A 1 12.02 24.30 7.03
C MET A 1 11.34 22.95 6.90
N GLU A 2 11.62 22.03 7.82
CA GLU A 2 10.85 20.79 8.00
C GLU A 2 9.53 21.16 8.68
N ILE A 3 8.39 20.77 8.09
CA ILE A 3 7.06 21.02 8.65
C ILE A 3 6.81 19.98 9.74
N LYS A 4 6.47 20.43 10.95
CA LYS A 4 6.17 19.55 12.09
C LYS A 4 4.66 19.36 12.27
N LEU A 5 4.27 18.23 12.85
CA LEU A 5 2.86 17.92 13.16
C LEU A 5 2.25 18.92 14.15
N SER A 6 3.08 19.54 15.01
CA SER A 6 2.64 20.50 16.01
C SER A 6 2.32 21.90 15.48
N GLU A 7 2.57 22.16 14.20
CA GLU A 7 2.32 23.48 13.60
C GLU A 7 0.84 23.69 13.27
N HIS A 8 0.45 24.96 13.13
CA HIS A 8 -0.79 25.33 12.47
C HIS A 8 -0.66 25.14 10.95
N PHE A 9 -1.57 24.38 10.36
CA PHE A 9 -1.54 24.01 8.94
C PHE A 9 -2.41 24.96 8.12
N THR A 10 -1.79 25.91 7.44
CA THR A 10 -2.43 26.61 6.32
C THR A 10 -2.64 25.65 5.14
N PHE A 11 -3.51 26.00 4.18
CA PHE A 11 -3.72 25.18 2.97
C PHE A 11 -2.39 24.83 2.28
N ALA A 12 -1.52 25.82 2.09
CA ALA A 12 -0.21 25.61 1.47
C ALA A 12 0.69 24.66 2.27
N LYS A 13 0.68 24.74 3.61
CA LYS A 13 1.46 23.81 4.46
C LYS A 13 0.89 22.39 4.42
N LEU A 14 -0.43 22.25 4.46
CA LEU A 14 -1.11 20.97 4.37
C LEU A 14 -0.73 20.27 3.06
N LEU A 15 -0.90 20.96 1.92
CA LEU A 15 -0.54 20.42 0.61
C LEU A 15 0.96 20.12 0.50
N ARG A 16 1.83 20.97 1.04
CA ARG A 16 3.28 20.74 1.02
C ARG A 16 3.70 19.54 1.88
N PHE A 17 2.97 19.26 2.96
CA PHE A 17 3.21 18.11 3.83
C PHE A 17 2.67 16.81 3.23
N THR A 18 1.51 16.85 2.58
CA THR A 18 0.88 15.66 1.96
C THR A 18 1.39 15.37 0.55
N ALA A 19 1.98 16.35 -0.15
CA ALA A 19 2.49 16.19 -1.52
C ALA A 19 3.46 15.01 -1.69
N PRO A 20 4.43 14.74 -0.79
CA PRO A 20 5.28 13.56 -0.92
C PRO A 20 4.48 12.25 -0.88
N SER A 21 3.44 12.17 -0.05
CA SER A 21 2.57 10.99 0.06
C SER A 21 1.68 10.81 -1.17
N VAL A 22 1.18 11.91 -1.75
CA VAL A 22 0.46 11.92 -3.03
C VAL A 22 1.37 11.46 -4.16
N LEU A 23 2.57 12.03 -4.28
CA LEU A 23 3.55 11.64 -5.30
C LEU A 23 4.00 10.19 -5.11
N MET A 24 4.15 9.74 -3.88
CA MET A 24 4.43 8.33 -3.55
C MET A 24 3.34 7.42 -4.10
N MET A 25 2.06 7.71 -3.83
CA MET A 25 0.94 6.88 -4.30
C MET A 25 0.74 6.94 -5.82
N ILE A 26 0.96 8.10 -6.46
CA ILE A 26 0.95 8.21 -7.93
C ILE A 26 2.10 7.41 -8.53
N SER A 27 3.29 7.49 -7.96
CA SER A 27 4.43 6.68 -8.44
C SER A 27 4.12 5.19 -8.27
N THR A 28 3.46 4.83 -7.16
CA THR A 28 3.01 3.46 -6.91
C THR A 28 2.03 2.96 -7.97
N SER A 29 1.02 3.76 -8.31
CA SER A 29 0.03 3.37 -9.32
C SER A 29 0.65 3.23 -10.71
N VAL A 30 1.54 4.15 -11.10
CA VAL A 30 2.23 4.09 -12.40
C VAL A 30 3.11 2.85 -12.49
N TYR A 31 3.94 2.56 -11.48
CA TYR A 31 4.80 1.36 -11.58
C TYR A 31 3.98 0.08 -11.55
N SER A 32 2.88 0.01 -10.80
CA SER A 32 2.04 -1.21 -10.76
C SER A 32 1.41 -1.50 -12.13
N ILE A 33 1.08 -0.46 -12.90
CA ILE A 33 0.63 -0.61 -14.29
C ILE A 33 1.77 -1.11 -15.17
N VAL A 34 2.96 -0.48 -15.07
CA VAL A 34 4.13 -0.88 -15.86
C VAL A 34 4.54 -2.32 -15.56
N ASP A 35 4.59 -2.71 -14.29
CA ASP A 35 4.90 -4.06 -13.84
C ASP A 35 3.89 -5.07 -14.39
N GLY A 36 2.58 -4.80 -14.24
CA GLY A 36 1.53 -5.65 -14.79
C GLY A 36 1.63 -5.83 -16.31
N LEU A 37 1.91 -4.74 -17.06
CA LEU A 37 2.12 -4.79 -18.50
C LEU A 37 3.41 -5.53 -18.88
N PHE A 38 4.48 -5.37 -18.10
CA PHE A 38 5.77 -6.02 -18.36
C PHE A 38 5.66 -7.53 -18.16
N VAL A 39 5.07 -7.96 -17.05
CA VAL A 39 4.84 -9.37 -16.75
C VAL A 39 3.91 -10.01 -17.79
N SER A 40 2.84 -9.31 -18.19
CA SER A 40 1.91 -9.80 -19.21
C SER A 40 2.57 -10.03 -20.57
N ASN A 41 3.40 -9.07 -21.03
CA ASN A 41 4.00 -9.12 -22.36
C ASN A 41 5.22 -10.04 -22.46
N TYR A 42 6.05 -10.16 -21.41
CA TYR A 42 7.34 -10.84 -21.49
C TYR A 42 7.38 -12.26 -20.91
N VAL A 43 6.49 -12.61 -19.97
CA VAL A 43 6.58 -13.90 -19.26
C VAL A 43 5.70 -14.98 -19.90
N GLY A 44 4.68 -14.59 -20.67
CA GLY A 44 3.73 -15.50 -21.30
C GLY A 44 2.46 -15.76 -20.45
N ALA A 45 1.42 -16.27 -21.11
CA ALA A 45 0.07 -16.35 -20.55
C ALA A 45 -0.03 -17.19 -19.26
N THR A 46 0.63 -18.35 -19.21
CA THR A 46 0.57 -19.27 -18.06
C THR A 46 1.25 -18.68 -16.81
N PRO A 47 2.49 -18.16 -16.88
CA PRO A 47 3.11 -17.38 -15.82
C PRO A 47 2.30 -16.18 -15.32
N PHE A 48 1.75 -15.39 -16.25
CA PHE A 48 0.93 -14.23 -15.90
C PHE A 48 -0.34 -14.64 -15.15
N ALA A 49 -1.01 -15.71 -15.59
CA ALA A 49 -2.17 -16.26 -14.89
C ALA A 49 -1.81 -16.74 -13.47
N ALA A 50 -0.67 -17.41 -13.30
CA ALA A 50 -0.19 -17.88 -11.99
C ALA A 50 0.00 -16.71 -11.00
N ILE A 51 0.61 -15.61 -11.45
CA ILE A 51 0.81 -14.41 -10.64
C ILE A 51 -0.53 -13.81 -10.22
N ASN A 52 -1.47 -13.67 -11.17
CA ASN A 52 -2.79 -13.09 -10.90
C ASN A 52 -3.64 -13.91 -9.93
N ILE A 53 -3.49 -15.24 -9.91
CA ILE A 53 -4.21 -16.10 -8.95
C ILE A 53 -3.65 -15.94 -7.54
N VAL A 54 -2.32 -15.85 -7.40
CA VAL A 54 -1.67 -15.78 -6.08
C VAL A 54 -1.68 -14.37 -5.49
N PHE A 55 -1.69 -13.33 -6.32
CA PHE A 55 -1.58 -11.94 -5.87
C PHE A 55 -2.69 -11.49 -4.90
N PRO A 56 -4.00 -11.76 -5.14
CA PRO A 56 -5.06 -11.43 -4.18
C PRO A 56 -4.86 -12.11 -2.82
N PHE A 57 -4.37 -13.35 -2.81
CA PHE A 57 -4.05 -14.05 -1.57
C PHE A 57 -2.94 -13.32 -0.80
N LEU A 58 -1.86 -12.91 -1.47
CA LEU A 58 -0.80 -12.10 -0.84
C LEU A 58 -1.32 -10.76 -0.32
N MET A 59 -2.22 -10.10 -1.05
CA MET A 59 -2.83 -8.83 -0.63
C MET A 59 -3.67 -8.98 0.64
N ILE A 60 -4.45 -10.06 0.78
CA ILE A 60 -5.23 -10.33 2.00
C ILE A 60 -4.31 -10.47 3.21
N LEU A 61 -3.20 -11.21 3.07
CA LEU A 61 -2.22 -11.36 4.13
C LEU A 61 -1.58 -10.00 4.46
N ALA A 62 -1.20 -9.24 3.44
CA ALA A 62 -0.57 -7.93 3.61
C ALA A 62 -1.52 -6.82 4.09
N ALA A 63 -2.85 -6.97 3.91
CA ALA A 63 -3.85 -6.02 4.37
C ALA A 63 -3.85 -5.84 5.90
N VAL A 64 -3.38 -6.84 6.64
CA VAL A 64 -3.14 -6.70 8.08
C VAL A 64 -2.00 -5.72 8.38
N GLY A 65 -0.99 -5.64 7.51
CA GLY A 65 0.04 -4.60 7.55
C GLY A 65 -0.56 -3.20 7.35
N PHE A 66 -1.53 -3.05 6.45
CA PHE A 66 -2.30 -1.81 6.29
C PHE A 66 -3.08 -1.44 7.56
N MET A 67 -3.73 -2.42 8.20
CA MET A 67 -4.44 -2.22 9.47
C MET A 67 -3.50 -1.67 10.57
N PHE A 68 -2.31 -2.26 10.72
CA PHE A 68 -1.31 -1.76 11.67
C PHE A 68 -0.72 -0.42 11.25
N SER A 69 -0.57 -0.16 9.94
CA SER A 69 -0.08 1.10 9.38
C SER A 69 -1.00 2.27 9.73
N THR A 70 -2.28 2.19 9.38
CA THR A 70 -3.24 3.28 9.56
C THR A 70 -3.67 3.44 11.02
N GLY A 71 -4.00 2.34 11.69
CA GLY A 71 -4.38 2.35 13.10
C GLY A 71 -3.23 2.74 14.03
N GLY A 72 -2.03 2.23 13.73
CA GLY A 72 -0.82 2.54 14.46
C GLY A 72 -0.37 3.98 14.30
N SER A 73 -0.36 4.50 13.07
CA SER A 73 0.04 5.88 12.79
C SER A 73 -0.85 6.88 13.51
N ALA A 74 -2.17 6.64 13.53
CA ALA A 74 -3.12 7.45 14.27
C ALA A 74 -2.86 7.42 15.79
N LEU A 75 -2.67 6.23 16.37
CA LEU A 75 -2.41 6.11 17.81
C LEU A 75 -1.08 6.75 18.21
N ILE A 76 -0.01 6.52 17.43
CA ILE A 76 1.31 7.10 17.67
C ILE A 76 1.24 8.63 17.55
N ALA A 77 0.63 9.15 16.48
CA ALA A 77 0.47 10.60 16.28
C ALA A 77 -0.32 11.25 17.42
N LYS A 78 -1.42 10.62 17.86
CA LYS A 78 -2.19 11.06 19.02
C LYS A 78 -1.33 11.12 20.29
N THR A 79 -0.56 10.08 20.58
CA THR A 79 0.32 10.05 21.76
C THR A 79 1.46 11.08 21.67
N LEU A 80 1.96 11.37 20.46
CA LEU A 80 2.87 12.50 20.24
C LEU A 80 2.21 13.86 20.52
N GLY A 81 0.94 14.03 20.18
CA GLY A 81 0.13 15.21 20.50
C GLY A 81 -0.11 15.39 22.00
N GLU A 82 -0.23 14.28 22.73
CA GLU A 82 -0.27 14.23 24.20
C GLU A 82 1.09 14.55 24.86
N LYS A 83 2.13 14.83 24.05
CA LYS A 83 3.52 15.10 24.45
C LYS A 83 4.24 13.93 25.13
N ASP A 84 3.68 12.73 25.09
CA ASP A 84 4.28 11.52 25.65
C ASP A 84 5.15 10.78 24.61
N ARG A 85 6.32 11.35 24.30
CA ARG A 85 7.22 10.79 23.30
C ARG A 85 7.78 9.42 23.68
N PHE A 86 7.94 9.15 24.98
CA PHE A 86 8.43 7.87 25.45
C PHE A 86 7.42 6.76 25.13
N LYS A 87 6.15 6.98 25.47
CA LYS A 87 5.08 6.04 25.14
C LYS A 87 4.83 5.91 23.65
N ALA A 88 4.95 6.99 22.88
CA ALA A 88 4.85 6.94 21.41
C ALA A 88 5.90 5.98 20.81
N ASN A 89 7.16 6.05 21.27
CA ASN A 89 8.23 5.13 20.86
C ASN A 89 7.94 3.67 21.27
N GLN A 90 7.40 3.48 22.48
CA GLN A 90 7.02 2.14 22.94
C GLN A 90 5.89 1.54 22.10
N ILE A 91 4.85 2.32 21.76
CA ILE A 91 3.74 1.88 20.89
C ILE A 91 4.26 1.57 19.48
N PHE A 92 5.06 2.47 18.90
CA PHE A 92 5.70 2.27 17.60
C PHE A 92 6.49 0.96 17.55
N SER A 93 7.39 0.75 18.51
CA SER A 93 8.22 -0.44 18.58
C SER A 93 7.38 -1.71 18.76
N MET A 94 6.35 -1.64 19.60
CA MET A 94 5.46 -2.77 19.84
C MET A 94 4.72 -3.16 18.56
N LEU A 95 4.19 -2.19 17.81
CA LEU A 95 3.48 -2.46 16.57
C LEU A 95 4.41 -3.07 15.51
N VAL A 96 5.64 -2.58 15.39
CA VAL A 96 6.65 -3.18 14.51
C VAL A 96 6.94 -4.64 14.91
N TYR A 97 7.21 -4.90 16.19
CA TYR A 97 7.49 -6.27 16.66
C TYR A 97 6.30 -7.22 16.49
N VAL A 98 5.09 -6.76 16.83
CA VAL A 98 3.87 -7.55 16.66
C VAL A 98 3.61 -7.83 15.19
N SER A 99 3.83 -6.86 14.29
CA SER A 99 3.65 -7.08 12.86
C SER A 99 4.66 -8.09 12.30
N VAL A 100 5.91 -8.09 12.77
CA VAL A 100 6.90 -9.08 12.34
C VAL A 100 6.50 -10.48 12.84
N ILE A 101 6.16 -10.61 14.12
CA ILE A 101 5.76 -11.90 14.72
C ILE A 101 4.50 -12.43 14.02
N PHE A 102 3.50 -11.57 13.83
CA PHE A 102 2.26 -11.91 13.17
C PHE A 102 2.49 -12.25 11.69
N GLY A 103 3.30 -11.47 10.98
CA GLY A 103 3.66 -11.74 9.59
C GLY A 103 4.37 -13.09 9.43
N VAL A 104 5.25 -13.47 10.37
CA VAL A 104 5.92 -14.78 10.35
C VAL A 104 4.90 -15.89 10.59
N PHE A 105 4.02 -15.73 11.57
CA PHE A 105 2.95 -16.69 11.85
C PHE A 105 2.05 -16.90 10.61
N VAL A 106 1.57 -15.81 10.02
CA VAL A 106 0.70 -15.85 8.84
C VAL A 106 1.44 -16.43 7.63
N SER A 107 2.71 -16.11 7.44
CA SER A 107 3.58 -16.67 6.40
C SER A 107 3.66 -18.20 6.49
N VAL A 108 3.94 -18.74 7.69
CA VAL A 108 4.01 -20.19 7.93
C VAL A 108 2.67 -20.86 7.66
N VAL A 109 1.57 -20.30 8.19
CA VAL A 109 0.23 -20.84 7.94
C VAL A 109 -0.10 -20.82 6.45
N ALA A 110 0.17 -19.70 5.77
CA ALA A 110 -0.08 -19.53 4.35
C ALA A 110 0.72 -20.52 3.49
N LEU A 111 1.98 -20.81 3.83
CA LEU A 111 2.80 -21.80 3.12
C LEU A 111 2.21 -23.21 3.20
N VAL A 112 1.64 -23.58 4.36
CA VAL A 112 1.04 -24.91 4.55
C VAL A 112 -0.28 -25.04 3.78
N ILE A 113 -1.08 -23.98 3.72
CA ILE A 113 -2.40 -24.02 3.07
C ILE A 113 -2.38 -23.64 1.59
N LEU A 114 -1.29 -23.09 1.06
CA LEU A 114 -1.22 -22.56 -0.31
C LEU A 114 -1.66 -23.59 -1.35
N GLU A 115 -1.11 -24.81 -1.29
CA GLU A 115 -1.38 -25.86 -2.28
C GLU A 115 -2.84 -26.37 -2.21
N PRO A 116 -3.38 -26.74 -1.03
CA PRO A 116 -4.80 -27.08 -0.91
C PRO A 116 -5.74 -25.96 -1.38
N VAL A 117 -5.41 -24.71 -1.11
CA VAL A 117 -6.21 -23.56 -1.53
C VAL A 117 -6.21 -23.45 -3.06
N LEU A 118 -5.05 -23.49 -3.70
CA LEU A 118 -4.94 -23.43 -5.17
C LEU A 118 -5.70 -24.58 -5.84
N GLN A 119 -5.57 -25.81 -5.33
CA GLN A 119 -6.32 -26.96 -5.83
C GLN A 119 -7.84 -26.78 -5.64
N ALA A 120 -8.29 -26.24 -4.50
CA ALA A 120 -9.70 -25.94 -4.27
C ALA A 120 -10.26 -24.86 -5.22
N PHE A 121 -9.40 -23.95 -5.71
CA PHE A 121 -9.74 -22.99 -6.77
C PHE A 121 -9.73 -23.62 -8.19
N GLY A 122 -9.48 -24.92 -8.32
CA GLY A 122 -9.42 -25.63 -9.60
C GLY A 122 -8.14 -25.36 -10.39
N VAL A 123 -7.07 -24.93 -9.72
CA VAL A 123 -5.77 -24.68 -10.35
C VAL A 123 -5.01 -26.00 -10.48
N GLU A 124 -4.74 -26.42 -11.71
CA GLU A 124 -4.14 -27.72 -12.01
C GLU A 124 -2.97 -27.62 -13.01
N GLY A 125 -2.25 -28.73 -13.19
CA GLY A 125 -1.20 -28.87 -14.20
C GLY A 125 -0.05 -27.86 -14.05
N GLU A 126 0.40 -27.32 -15.17
CA GLU A 126 1.51 -26.36 -15.21
C GLU A 126 1.19 -25.05 -14.45
N LEU A 127 -0.08 -24.61 -14.48
CA LEU A 127 -0.52 -23.42 -13.77
C LEU A 127 -0.38 -23.56 -12.25
N LEU A 128 -0.67 -24.76 -11.71
CA LEU A 128 -0.47 -25.06 -10.28
C LEU A 128 1.02 -25.00 -9.92
N VAL A 129 1.89 -25.59 -10.74
CA VAL A 129 3.35 -25.59 -10.51
C VAL A 129 3.90 -24.16 -10.48
N GLN A 130 3.52 -23.33 -11.45
CA GLN A 130 3.94 -21.93 -11.53
C GLN A 130 3.37 -21.09 -10.37
N SER A 131 2.12 -21.31 -9.99
CA SER A 131 1.48 -20.61 -8.86
C SER A 131 2.14 -20.96 -7.52
N LEU A 132 2.46 -22.24 -7.33
CA LEU A 132 3.19 -22.71 -6.14
C LEU A 132 4.61 -22.15 -6.10
N LEU A 133 5.30 -22.09 -7.24
CA LEU A 133 6.63 -21.50 -7.33
C LEU A 133 6.61 -20.02 -6.91
N TYR A 134 5.69 -19.24 -7.49
CA TYR A 134 5.52 -17.82 -7.14
C TYR A 134 5.20 -17.63 -5.65
N GLY A 135 4.20 -18.35 -5.15
CA GLY A 135 3.75 -18.24 -3.76
C GLY A 135 4.82 -18.69 -2.75
N ARG A 136 5.52 -19.80 -3.01
CA ARG A 136 6.56 -20.31 -2.11
C ARG A 136 7.78 -19.38 -2.02
N ILE A 137 8.06 -18.59 -3.06
CA ILE A 137 9.11 -17.56 -3.01
C ILE A 137 8.65 -16.35 -2.19
N LEU A 138 7.42 -15.87 -2.38
CA LEU A 138 6.94 -14.62 -1.75
C LEU A 138 6.45 -14.79 -0.31
N LEU A 139 5.81 -15.90 0.01
CA LEU A 139 5.19 -16.11 1.32
C LEU A 139 6.17 -15.97 2.50
N PRO A 140 7.41 -16.49 2.45
CA PRO A 140 8.41 -16.26 3.50
C PRO A 140 8.70 -14.78 3.80
N PHE A 141 8.46 -13.88 2.82
CA PHE A 141 8.72 -12.45 2.92
C PHE A 141 7.49 -11.60 3.28
N ILE A 142 6.33 -12.22 3.56
CA ILE A 142 5.15 -11.52 4.12
C ILE A 142 5.45 -10.61 5.31
N PRO A 143 6.32 -10.97 6.29
CA PRO A 143 6.67 -10.05 7.37
C PRO A 143 7.30 -8.74 6.86
N VAL A 144 8.17 -8.84 5.86
CA VAL A 144 8.84 -7.69 5.24
C VAL A 144 7.85 -6.87 4.43
N PHE A 145 6.92 -7.54 3.74
CA PHE A 145 5.87 -6.89 2.99
C PHE A 145 4.90 -6.10 3.87
N MET A 146 4.51 -6.66 5.02
CA MET A 146 3.73 -5.92 6.03
C MET A 146 4.48 -4.69 6.54
N LEU A 147 5.78 -4.82 6.82
CA LEU A 147 6.62 -3.71 7.24
C LEU A 147 6.67 -2.60 6.19
N GLN A 148 6.78 -2.94 4.90
CA GLN A 148 6.74 -1.97 3.81
C GLN A 148 5.47 -1.11 3.87
N PHE A 149 4.29 -1.73 4.06
CA PHE A 149 3.03 -0.98 4.22
C PHE A 149 2.96 -0.17 5.52
N MET A 150 3.49 -0.70 6.63
CA MET A 150 3.55 0.05 7.89
C MET A 150 4.40 1.32 7.76
N PHE A 151 5.55 1.22 7.10
CA PHE A 151 6.48 2.34 6.99
C PHE A 151 6.02 3.45 6.05
N GLN A 152 5.09 3.17 5.11
CA GLN A 152 4.44 4.21 4.32
C GLN A 152 3.77 5.28 5.20
N SER A 153 3.01 4.88 6.22
CA SER A 153 2.37 5.82 7.15
C SER A 153 3.30 6.26 8.27
N PHE A 154 4.12 5.36 8.81
CA PHE A 154 4.96 5.66 9.97
C PHE A 154 6.06 6.68 9.66
N MET A 155 6.59 6.70 8.43
CA MET A 155 7.53 7.75 8.01
C MET A 155 6.89 9.14 8.03
N ILE A 156 5.61 9.25 7.71
CA ILE A 156 4.86 10.51 7.75
C ILE A 156 4.58 10.90 9.20
N THR A 157 4.16 9.96 10.04
CA THR A 157 4.01 10.18 11.50
C THR A 157 5.32 10.60 12.16
N ALA A 158 6.46 10.12 11.66
CA ALA A 158 7.80 10.50 12.10
C ALA A 158 8.27 11.88 11.56
N GLU A 159 7.41 12.64 10.88
CA GLU A 159 7.72 13.92 10.21
C GLU A 159 8.75 13.79 9.09
N ARG A 160 8.86 12.61 8.47
CA ARG A 160 9.78 12.28 7.37
C ARG A 160 9.06 11.85 6.08
N PRO A 161 8.01 12.56 5.60
CA PRO A 161 7.23 12.14 4.42
C PRO A 161 8.07 12.05 3.13
N LYS A 162 9.08 12.92 2.96
CA LYS A 162 10.01 12.87 1.81
C LYS A 162 10.88 11.62 1.80
N LEU A 163 11.33 11.16 2.97
CA LEU A 163 12.13 9.95 3.10
C LEU A 163 11.27 8.72 2.79
N GLY A 164 10.03 8.70 3.30
CA GLY A 164 9.05 7.67 2.96
C GLY A 164 8.82 7.57 1.46
N MET A 165 8.54 8.70 0.80
CA MET A 165 8.42 8.78 -0.66
C MET A 165 9.66 8.24 -1.38
N PHE A 166 10.86 8.69 -1.02
CA PHE A 166 12.09 8.24 -1.66
C PHE A 166 12.29 6.73 -1.53
N ILE A 167 12.05 6.16 -0.35
CA ILE A 167 12.19 4.72 -0.11
C ILE A 167 11.16 3.93 -0.93
N THR A 168 9.89 4.33 -0.91
CA THR A 168 8.84 3.62 -1.66
C THR A 168 9.06 3.69 -3.17
N VAL A 169 9.46 4.86 -3.69
CA VAL A 169 9.81 5.01 -5.11
C VAL A 169 11.05 4.18 -5.46
N SER A 170 12.09 4.20 -4.62
CA SER A 170 13.28 3.38 -4.83
C SER A 170 12.97 1.89 -4.80
N ALA A 171 12.07 1.45 -3.92
CA ALA A 171 11.59 0.07 -3.86
C ALA A 171 10.89 -0.35 -5.16
N GLY A 172 9.98 0.49 -5.67
CA GLY A 172 9.28 0.24 -6.94
C GLY A 172 10.22 0.25 -8.15
N LEU A 173 11.15 1.22 -8.22
CA LEU A 173 12.15 1.27 -9.29
C LEU A 173 13.13 0.09 -9.24
N THR A 174 13.53 -0.34 -8.04
CA THR A 174 14.39 -1.52 -7.87
C THR A 174 13.65 -2.77 -8.35
N ASN A 175 12.39 -2.93 -7.97
CA ASN A 175 11.55 -4.03 -8.44
C ASN A 175 11.45 -4.04 -9.98
N ALA A 176 11.01 -2.94 -10.61
CA ALA A 176 10.89 -2.88 -12.07
C ALA A 176 12.20 -3.12 -12.83
N ALA A 177 13.33 -2.59 -12.32
CA ALA A 177 14.64 -2.84 -12.91
C ALA A 177 15.07 -4.31 -12.79
N LEU A 178 14.75 -4.95 -11.67
CA LEU A 178 15.02 -6.37 -11.46
C LEU A 178 14.06 -7.27 -12.23
N ASP A 179 12.81 -6.85 -12.45
CA ASP A 179 11.90 -7.56 -13.36
C ASP A 179 12.49 -7.60 -14.77
N ALA A 180 12.95 -6.46 -15.29
CA ALA A 180 13.65 -6.44 -16.58
C ALA A 180 14.89 -7.34 -16.60
N LEU A 181 15.69 -7.35 -15.55
CA LEU A 181 16.90 -8.17 -15.48
C LEU A 181 16.59 -9.67 -15.36
N PHE A 182 15.71 -10.05 -14.44
CA PHE A 182 15.45 -11.45 -14.11
C PHE A 182 14.51 -12.13 -15.11
N ILE A 183 13.54 -11.38 -15.64
CA ILE A 183 12.58 -11.91 -16.62
C ILE A 183 13.16 -11.89 -18.02
N VAL A 184 13.73 -10.75 -18.48
CA VAL A 184 14.13 -10.62 -19.89
C VAL A 184 15.56 -11.11 -20.14
N TYR A 185 16.50 -10.77 -19.27
CA TYR A 185 17.90 -11.14 -19.51
C TYR A 185 18.25 -12.54 -18.99
N PHE A 186 17.75 -12.92 -17.81
CA PHE A 186 17.99 -14.26 -17.24
C PHE A 186 16.91 -15.29 -17.57
N GLU A 187 15.77 -14.89 -18.13
CA GLU A 187 14.68 -15.79 -18.52
C GLU A 187 14.17 -16.68 -17.37
N TRP A 188 14.19 -16.19 -16.13
CA TRP A 188 13.75 -16.95 -14.94
C TRP A 188 12.22 -17.07 -14.82
N GLY A 189 11.47 -16.52 -15.77
CA GLY A 189 10.01 -16.58 -15.80
C GLY A 189 9.37 -16.05 -14.51
N VAL A 190 8.43 -16.82 -13.96
CA VAL A 190 7.69 -16.51 -12.72
C VAL A 190 8.61 -16.37 -11.51
N ALA A 191 9.67 -17.17 -11.42
CA ALA A 191 10.62 -17.07 -10.32
C ALA A 191 11.37 -15.73 -10.34
N GLY A 192 11.69 -15.22 -11.55
CA GLY A 192 12.28 -13.91 -11.73
C GLY A 192 11.39 -12.80 -11.18
N ALA A 193 10.12 -12.78 -11.57
CA ALA A 193 9.13 -11.82 -11.07
C ALA A 193 8.98 -11.88 -9.54
N ALA A 194 8.93 -13.09 -8.97
CA ALA A 194 8.85 -13.27 -7.53
C ALA A 194 10.06 -12.69 -6.78
N TRP A 195 11.28 -12.95 -7.26
CA TRP A 195 12.50 -12.45 -6.63
C TRP A 195 12.67 -10.93 -6.79
N ALA A 196 12.31 -10.37 -7.94
CA ALA A 196 12.30 -8.93 -8.13
C ALA A 196 11.35 -8.24 -7.14
N SER A 197 10.15 -8.81 -6.94
CA SER A 197 9.19 -8.35 -5.93
C SER A 197 9.74 -8.43 -4.51
N VAL A 198 10.34 -9.56 -4.13
CA VAL A 198 10.96 -9.76 -2.80
C VAL A 198 12.04 -8.70 -2.54
N ILE A 199 12.91 -8.42 -3.51
CA ILE A 199 13.99 -7.44 -3.32
C ILE A 199 13.39 -6.03 -3.21
N GLY A 200 12.37 -5.68 -3.99
CA GLY A 200 11.61 -4.44 -3.83
C GLY A 200 11.01 -4.29 -2.43
N GLN A 201 10.40 -5.36 -1.91
CA GLN A 201 9.86 -5.38 -0.54
C GLN A 201 10.95 -5.22 0.50
N ILE A 202 12.13 -5.83 0.32
CA ILE A 202 13.28 -5.66 1.22
C ILE A 202 13.72 -4.20 1.26
N VAL A 203 13.84 -3.53 0.10
CA VAL A 203 14.14 -2.10 0.03
C VAL A 203 13.07 -1.28 0.76
N GLY A 204 11.80 -1.60 0.54
CA GLY A 204 10.68 -0.87 1.14
C GLY A 204 10.44 -1.13 2.64
N GLY A 205 10.82 -2.31 3.15
CA GLY A 205 10.53 -2.75 4.51
C GLY A 205 11.76 -2.74 5.44
N ILE A 206 12.90 -3.24 4.97
CA ILE A 206 14.11 -3.38 5.80
C ILE A 206 14.86 -2.05 5.92
N ILE A 207 14.95 -1.24 4.86
CA ILE A 207 15.66 0.05 4.94
C ILE A 207 15.02 0.99 5.98
N PRO A 208 13.68 1.20 6.01
CA PRO A 208 13.05 1.95 7.09
C PRO A 208 13.28 1.33 8.46
N LEU A 209 13.24 -0.01 8.57
CA LEU A 209 13.46 -0.70 9.83
C LEU A 209 14.86 -0.38 10.39
N LEU A 210 15.88 -0.44 9.55
CA LEU A 210 17.25 -0.07 9.91
C LEU A 210 17.36 1.42 10.25
N TYR A 211 16.71 2.30 9.49
CA TYR A 211 16.65 3.73 9.79
C TYR A 211 16.10 4.00 11.19
N PHE A 212 15.04 3.31 11.61
CA PHE A 212 14.45 3.44 12.94
C PHE A 212 15.21 2.70 14.06
N ALA A 213 16.01 1.68 13.71
CA ALA A 213 16.90 0.97 14.63
C ALA A 213 18.15 1.79 14.99
N CYS A 214 18.69 2.56 14.03
CA CYS A 214 19.88 3.38 14.22
C CYS A 214 19.54 4.77 14.80
N PRO A 215 20.52 5.47 15.41
CA PRO A 215 20.37 6.88 15.78
C PRO A 215 20.00 7.71 14.55
N ASN A 216 18.79 8.27 14.57
CA ASN A 216 18.25 9.07 13.47
C ASN A 216 17.71 10.42 13.96
N SER A 217 17.41 11.33 13.03
CA SER A 217 16.88 12.67 13.30
C SER A 217 15.35 12.72 13.42
N SER A 218 14.66 11.58 13.47
CA SER A 218 13.20 11.52 13.56
C SER A 218 12.69 11.50 15.00
N SER A 219 11.39 11.76 15.17
CA SER A 219 10.72 11.71 16.47
C SER A 219 10.49 10.29 17.00
N LEU A 220 10.64 9.28 16.13
CA LEU A 220 10.37 7.88 16.42
C LEU A 220 11.65 7.03 16.35
N ARG A 221 11.78 6.06 17.25
CA ARG A 221 12.89 5.10 17.29
C ARG A 221 12.41 3.75 17.80
N LEU A 222 13.08 2.69 17.36
CA LEU A 222 12.93 1.37 17.95
C LEU A 222 13.55 1.38 19.35
N VAL A 223 12.74 1.03 20.34
CA VAL A 223 13.10 0.95 21.74
C VAL A 223 12.63 -0.37 22.33
N ARG A 224 13.15 -0.71 23.50
CA ARG A 224 12.61 -1.82 24.29
C ARG A 224 11.21 -1.44 24.75
N THR A 225 10.24 -2.28 24.43
CA THR A 225 8.83 -2.05 24.72
C THR A 225 8.24 -3.23 25.50
N LYS A 226 7.10 -2.98 26.16
CA LYS A 226 6.27 -4.02 26.77
C LYS A 226 5.09 -4.33 25.85
N PHE A 227 4.42 -5.44 26.08
CA PHE A 227 3.20 -5.76 25.34
C PHE A 227 2.02 -4.96 25.90
N TYR A 228 1.60 -3.90 25.18
CA TYR A 228 0.46 -3.06 25.54
C TYR A 228 -0.79 -3.51 24.80
N VAL A 229 -1.48 -4.54 25.33
CA VAL A 229 -2.69 -5.12 24.73
C VAL A 229 -3.73 -4.04 24.36
N GLY A 230 -3.98 -3.08 25.26
CA GLY A 230 -4.94 -2.01 24.99
C GLY A 230 -4.52 -1.08 23.84
N ALA A 231 -3.22 -0.85 23.63
CA ALA A 231 -2.72 -0.08 22.50
C ALA A 231 -2.81 -0.87 21.19
N LEU A 232 -2.54 -2.19 21.25
CA LEU A 232 -2.71 -3.09 20.12
C LEU A 232 -4.18 -3.14 19.68
N ILE A 233 -5.11 -3.40 20.61
CA ILE A 233 -6.55 -3.43 20.32
C ILE A 233 -6.99 -2.10 19.71
N LYS A 234 -6.61 -0.95 20.29
CA LYS A 234 -6.96 0.37 19.73
C LYS A 234 -6.42 0.58 18.33
N SER A 235 -5.19 0.15 18.07
CA SER A 235 -4.58 0.23 16.74
C SER A 235 -5.35 -0.65 15.76
N CYS A 236 -5.64 -1.90 16.13
CA CYS A 236 -6.44 -2.81 15.30
C CYS A 236 -7.82 -2.23 15.03
N THR A 237 -8.57 -1.80 16.05
CA THR A 237 -9.93 -1.27 15.87
C THR A 237 -9.96 -0.02 15.00
N ASN A 238 -8.94 0.84 15.08
CA ASN A 238 -8.86 2.05 14.26
C ASN A 238 -8.41 1.75 12.83
N GLY A 239 -7.58 0.73 12.62
CA GLY A 239 -7.17 0.28 11.29
C GLY A 239 -8.14 -0.69 10.63
N LEU A 240 -9.08 -1.26 11.39
CA LEU A 240 -10.01 -2.30 10.90
C LEU A 240 -10.90 -1.77 9.79
N SER A 241 -11.24 -0.47 9.81
CA SER A 241 -11.97 0.18 8.73
C SER A 241 -11.22 0.11 7.40
N GLU A 242 -9.89 0.25 7.42
CA GLU A 242 -9.06 0.18 6.21
C GLU A 242 -8.95 -1.26 5.71
N PHE A 243 -8.77 -2.21 6.62
CA PHE A 243 -8.76 -3.63 6.30
C PHE A 243 -10.08 -4.09 5.66
N LEU A 244 -11.22 -3.73 6.28
CA LEU A 244 -12.54 -4.05 5.74
C LEU A 244 -12.82 -3.29 4.44
N GLY A 245 -12.29 -2.06 4.28
CA GLY A 245 -12.32 -1.32 3.03
C GLY A 245 -11.62 -2.05 1.89
N GLN A 246 -10.44 -2.61 2.14
CA GLN A 246 -9.70 -3.41 1.14
C GLN A 246 -10.42 -4.71 0.78
N ILE A 247 -10.98 -5.41 1.77
CA ILE A 247 -11.83 -6.59 1.52
C ILE A 247 -13.05 -6.20 0.70
N SER A 248 -13.73 -5.12 1.07
CA SER A 248 -14.92 -4.64 0.39
C SER A 248 -14.63 -4.29 -1.07
N MET A 249 -13.55 -3.56 -1.35
CA MET A 249 -13.12 -3.26 -2.72
C MET A 249 -12.82 -4.53 -3.52
N SER A 250 -12.19 -5.52 -2.90
CA SER A 250 -11.89 -6.81 -3.54
C SER A 250 -13.16 -7.58 -3.90
N VAL A 251 -14.11 -7.70 -2.96
CA VAL A 251 -15.40 -8.38 -3.18
C VAL A 251 -16.23 -7.66 -4.24
N VAL A 252 -16.32 -6.33 -4.17
CA VAL A 252 -17.02 -5.52 -5.16
C VAL A 252 -16.40 -5.71 -6.55
N GLY A 253 -15.07 -5.73 -6.65
CA GLY A 253 -14.36 -6.00 -7.91
C GLY A 253 -14.70 -7.35 -8.51
N ILE A 254 -14.75 -8.42 -7.70
CA ILE A 254 -15.16 -9.76 -8.17
C ILE A 254 -16.61 -9.74 -8.69
N LEU A 255 -17.52 -9.12 -7.94
CA LEU A 255 -18.93 -9.03 -8.34
C LEU A 255 -19.13 -8.23 -9.63
N TYR A 256 -18.39 -7.13 -9.82
CA TYR A 256 -18.41 -6.35 -11.06
C TYR A 256 -17.92 -7.19 -12.25
N ASN A 257 -16.77 -7.85 -12.12
CA ASN A 257 -16.23 -8.69 -13.19
C ASN A 257 -17.19 -9.84 -13.56
N TYR A 258 -17.78 -10.50 -12.57
CA TYR A 258 -18.78 -11.56 -12.79
C TYR A 258 -20.01 -11.05 -13.56
N GLN A 259 -20.54 -9.89 -13.16
CA GLN A 259 -21.72 -9.31 -13.81
C GLN A 259 -21.40 -8.81 -15.22
N LEU A 260 -20.22 -8.22 -15.43
CA LEU A 260 -19.78 -7.76 -16.76
C LEU A 260 -19.58 -8.93 -17.72
N LEU A 261 -18.96 -10.02 -17.26
CA LEU A 261 -18.82 -11.22 -18.07
C LEU A 261 -20.20 -11.77 -18.50
N ARG A 262 -21.18 -11.72 -17.60
CA ARG A 262 -22.55 -12.18 -17.88
C ARG A 262 -23.30 -11.27 -18.86
N ILE A 263 -23.11 -9.95 -18.80
CA ILE A 263 -23.91 -8.96 -19.56
C ILE A 263 -23.25 -8.59 -20.89
N ALA A 264 -21.92 -8.45 -20.90
CA ALA A 264 -21.14 -7.88 -22.00
C ALA A 264 -19.99 -8.79 -22.47
N GLY A 265 -19.91 -10.03 -21.96
CA GLY A 265 -18.88 -10.99 -22.35
C GLY A 265 -17.47 -10.53 -21.97
N GLU A 266 -16.47 -11.06 -22.67
CA GLU A 266 -15.05 -10.79 -22.42
C GLU A 266 -14.69 -9.32 -22.68
N ASP A 267 -15.27 -8.69 -23.71
CA ASP A 267 -15.04 -7.29 -24.05
C ASP A 267 -15.43 -6.33 -22.92
N GLY A 268 -16.52 -6.64 -22.20
CA GLY A 268 -16.95 -5.86 -21.04
C GLY A 268 -15.97 -5.94 -19.87
N VAL A 269 -15.35 -7.10 -19.67
CA VAL A 269 -14.31 -7.30 -18.65
C VAL A 269 -13.03 -6.55 -19.01
N VAL A 270 -12.61 -6.59 -20.28
CA VAL A 270 -11.45 -5.85 -20.79
C VAL A 270 -11.64 -4.34 -20.62
N ALA A 271 -12.81 -3.82 -21.01
CA ALA A 271 -13.14 -2.40 -20.85
C ALA A 271 -13.09 -1.95 -19.38
N PHE A 272 -13.62 -2.77 -18.46
CA PHE A 272 -13.57 -2.47 -17.02
C PHE A 272 -12.14 -2.53 -16.46
N GLY A 273 -11.29 -3.41 -16.96
CA GLY A 273 -9.87 -3.46 -16.61
C GLY A 273 -9.15 -2.15 -16.94
N VAL A 274 -9.33 -1.64 -18.16
CA VAL A 274 -8.79 -0.35 -18.59
C VAL A 274 -9.28 0.80 -17.70
N ILE A 275 -10.59 0.86 -17.45
CA ILE A 275 -11.20 1.88 -16.58
C ILE A 275 -10.62 1.78 -15.16
N SER A 276 -10.40 0.57 -14.66
CA SER A 276 -9.88 0.33 -13.31
C SER A 276 -8.45 0.85 -13.16
N TYR A 277 -7.58 0.68 -14.16
CA TYR A 277 -6.22 1.24 -14.14
C TYR A 277 -6.23 2.77 -14.11
N VAL A 278 -7.05 3.40 -14.96
CA VAL A 278 -7.22 4.85 -14.99
C VAL A 278 -7.76 5.33 -13.63
N ASN A 279 -8.81 4.69 -13.11
CA ASN A 279 -9.40 5.00 -11.82
C ASN A 279 -8.38 4.89 -10.68
N PHE A 280 -7.47 3.91 -10.71
CA PHE A 280 -6.45 3.74 -9.69
C PHE A 280 -5.48 4.93 -9.63
N ILE A 281 -5.11 5.51 -10.78
CA ILE A 281 -4.29 6.74 -10.82
C ILE A 281 -5.03 7.88 -10.13
N PHE A 282 -6.31 8.08 -10.43
CA PHE A 282 -7.11 9.13 -9.79
C PHE A 282 -7.28 8.89 -8.27
N LEU A 283 -7.59 7.66 -7.86
CA LEU A 283 -7.70 7.26 -6.46
C LEU A 283 -6.39 7.45 -5.70
N SER A 284 -5.25 7.24 -6.35
CA SER A 284 -3.93 7.39 -5.71
C SER A 284 -3.70 8.80 -5.15
N VAL A 285 -4.29 9.84 -5.77
CA VAL A 285 -4.25 11.22 -5.27
C VAL A 285 -4.96 11.33 -3.93
N PHE A 286 -6.16 10.76 -3.83
CA PHE A 286 -6.98 10.80 -2.61
C PHE A 286 -6.38 9.93 -1.51
N ILE A 287 -5.91 8.72 -1.86
CA ILE A 287 -5.24 7.81 -0.92
C ILE A 287 -3.98 8.48 -0.37
N GLY A 288 -3.13 9.04 -1.24
CA GLY A 288 -1.90 9.71 -0.81
C GLY A 288 -2.16 10.93 0.08
N PHE A 289 -3.21 11.71 -0.23
CA PHE A 289 -3.64 12.81 0.64
C PHE A 289 -4.16 12.32 1.99
N SER A 290 -4.94 11.24 2.01
CA SER A 290 -5.46 10.61 3.23
C SER A 290 -4.33 10.12 4.13
N ILE A 291 -3.39 9.35 3.59
CA ILE A 291 -2.20 8.86 4.32
C ILE A 291 -1.38 10.04 4.88
N GLY A 292 -1.19 11.10 4.09
CA GLY A 292 -0.46 12.29 4.50
C GLY A 292 -1.15 13.11 5.61
N SER A 293 -2.48 13.21 5.57
CA SER A 293 -3.26 14.06 6.48
C SER A 293 -3.65 13.36 7.79
N ASN A 294 -3.78 12.03 7.80
CA ASN A 294 -4.21 11.25 8.95
C ASN A 294 -3.35 11.48 10.22
N PRO A 295 -1.99 11.49 10.15
CA PRO A 295 -1.16 11.79 11.32
C PRO A 295 -1.33 13.22 11.84
N ILE A 296 -1.64 14.20 10.97
CA ILE A 296 -1.84 15.59 11.36
C ILE A 296 -3.10 15.72 12.23
N VAL A 297 -4.21 15.17 11.74
CA VAL A 297 -5.50 15.17 12.45
C VAL A 297 -5.35 14.42 13.78
N SER A 298 -4.70 13.26 13.76
CA SER A 298 -4.49 12.45 14.96
C SER A 298 -3.63 13.16 16.02
N TYR A 299 -2.58 13.89 15.60
CA TYR A 299 -1.74 14.69 16.50
C TYR A 299 -2.54 15.79 17.20
N HIS A 300 -3.28 16.60 16.43
CA HIS A 300 -4.09 17.70 16.98
C HIS A 300 -5.24 17.19 17.87
N TYR A 301 -5.77 16.02 17.56
CA TYR A 301 -6.72 15.32 18.45
C TYR A 301 -6.09 14.93 19.79
N GLY A 302 -4.85 14.43 19.78
CA GLY A 302 -4.08 14.16 21.01
C GLY A 302 -3.75 15.42 21.80
N ALA A 303 -3.44 16.52 21.10
CA ALA A 303 -3.17 17.83 21.69
C ALA A 303 -4.44 18.53 22.22
N LYS A 304 -5.63 17.99 21.93
CA LYS A 304 -6.95 18.60 22.22
C LYS A 304 -7.13 19.99 21.59
N ASP A 305 -6.51 20.22 20.43
CA ASP A 305 -6.66 21.47 19.67
C ASP A 305 -7.90 21.39 18.75
N TRP A 306 -9.07 21.62 19.34
CA TRP A 306 -10.34 21.55 18.61
C TRP A 306 -10.48 22.63 17.54
N GLY A 307 -9.81 23.78 17.71
CA GLY A 307 -9.80 24.85 16.73
C GLY A 307 -9.09 24.41 15.46
N GLU A 308 -7.91 23.81 15.61
CA GLU A 308 -7.16 23.29 14.47
C GLU A 308 -7.84 22.09 13.81
N LEU A 309 -8.46 21.20 14.59
CA LEU A 309 -9.23 20.08 14.03
C LEU A 309 -10.38 20.53 13.12
N GLN A 310 -11.17 21.52 13.54
CA GLN A 310 -12.24 22.07 12.70
C GLN A 310 -11.68 22.75 11.45
N SER A 311 -10.54 23.41 11.59
CA SER A 311 -9.83 24.06 10.48
C SER A 311 -9.35 23.03 9.45
N LEU A 312 -8.70 21.95 9.92
CA LEU A 312 -8.23 20.83 9.10
C LEU A 312 -9.40 20.12 8.42
N PHE A 313 -10.50 19.87 9.13
CA PHE A 313 -11.70 19.26 8.55
C PHE A 313 -12.24 20.06 7.37
N LYS A 314 -12.42 21.38 7.53
CA LYS A 314 -12.88 22.27 6.44
C LYS A 314 -11.92 22.24 5.25
N LYS A 315 -10.60 22.31 5.52
CA LYS A 315 -9.57 22.28 4.47
C LYS A 315 -9.57 20.95 3.72
N ASN A 316 -9.70 19.82 4.42
CA ASN A 316 -9.78 18.50 3.82
C ASN A 316 -11.03 18.36 2.94
N VAL A 317 -12.20 18.78 3.43
CA VAL A 317 -13.46 18.72 2.65
C VAL A 317 -13.36 19.58 1.38
N ILE A 318 -12.85 20.82 1.50
CA ILE A 318 -12.66 21.70 0.33
C ILE A 318 -11.66 21.09 -0.64
N PHE A 319 -10.52 20.58 -0.16
CA PHE A 319 -9.52 19.96 -1.03
C PHE A 319 -10.09 18.75 -1.77
N ILE A 320 -10.75 17.83 -1.06
CA ILE A 320 -11.37 16.65 -1.66
C ILE A 320 -12.44 17.05 -2.66
N GLY A 321 -13.34 17.99 -2.32
CA GLY A 321 -14.40 18.44 -3.22
C GLY A 321 -13.88 19.10 -4.49
N VAL A 322 -12.90 20.01 -4.36
CA VAL A 322 -12.29 20.70 -5.51
C VAL A 322 -11.47 19.72 -6.36
N SER A 323 -10.64 18.89 -5.75
CA SER A 323 -9.83 17.91 -6.48
C SER A 323 -10.71 16.85 -7.17
N ALA A 324 -11.78 16.38 -6.54
CA ALA A 324 -12.75 15.49 -7.18
C ALA A 324 -13.39 16.15 -8.40
N GLY A 325 -13.89 17.39 -8.27
CA GLY A 325 -14.47 18.11 -9.42
C GLY A 325 -13.48 18.29 -10.57
N VAL A 326 -12.24 18.68 -10.26
CA VAL A 326 -11.17 18.85 -11.26
C VAL A 326 -10.80 17.51 -11.92
N LEU A 327 -10.63 16.44 -11.14
CA LEU A 327 -10.27 15.13 -11.67
C LEU A 327 -11.40 14.51 -12.49
N THR A 328 -12.66 14.71 -12.10
CA THR A 328 -13.82 14.31 -12.92
C THR A 328 -13.85 15.06 -14.24
N LEU A 329 -13.63 16.38 -14.23
CA LEU A 329 -13.55 17.16 -15.48
C LEU A 329 -12.40 16.69 -16.38
N ILE A 330 -11.24 16.40 -15.80
CA ILE A 330 -10.10 15.84 -16.54
C ILE A 330 -10.47 14.48 -17.12
N ALA A 331 -11.08 13.59 -16.34
CA ALA A 331 -11.49 12.26 -16.79
C ALA A 331 -12.48 12.33 -17.97
N GLU A 332 -13.51 13.18 -17.89
CA GLU A 332 -14.49 13.38 -18.96
C GLU A 332 -13.85 13.95 -20.24
N LEU A 333 -13.00 14.98 -20.10
CA LEU A 333 -12.35 15.62 -21.25
C LEU A 333 -11.29 14.72 -21.90
N SER A 334 -10.62 13.89 -21.11
CA SER A 334 -9.59 12.96 -21.58
C SER A 334 -10.12 11.57 -21.90
N ALA A 335 -11.41 11.28 -21.70
CA ALA A 335 -11.99 9.94 -21.88
C ALA A 335 -11.67 9.33 -23.26
N ARG A 336 -11.80 10.14 -24.34
CA ARG A 336 -11.46 9.70 -25.70
C ARG A 336 -9.96 9.41 -25.87
N LEU A 337 -9.10 10.23 -25.29
CA LEU A 337 -7.64 10.05 -25.35
C LEU A 337 -7.23 8.81 -24.57
N LEU A 338 -7.76 8.64 -23.35
CA LEU A 338 -7.48 7.50 -22.49
C LEU A 338 -7.98 6.19 -23.12
N ALA A 339 -9.19 6.17 -23.69
CA ALA A 339 -9.70 5.02 -24.42
C ALA A 339 -8.80 4.64 -25.61
N ASN A 340 -8.36 5.62 -26.41
CA ASN A 340 -7.49 5.36 -27.55
C ASN A 340 -6.09 4.87 -27.16
N ILE A 341 -5.54 5.29 -26.02
CA ILE A 341 -4.23 4.82 -25.53
C ILE A 341 -4.27 3.33 -25.17
N PHE A 342 -5.40 2.84 -24.64
CA PHE A 342 -5.52 1.46 -24.17
C PHE A 342 -6.15 0.51 -25.19
N VAL A 343 -6.98 1.00 -26.11
CA VAL A 343 -7.78 0.19 -27.06
C VAL A 343 -7.42 0.49 -28.53
N GLY A 344 -6.54 1.46 -28.82
CA GLY A 344 -6.19 1.86 -30.18
C GLY A 344 -5.33 0.90 -30.99
N PHE A 345 -5.33 -0.40 -30.65
CA PHE A 345 -4.57 -1.45 -31.36
C PHE A 345 -5.39 -2.20 -32.43
N ASP A 346 -6.66 -1.83 -32.63
CA ASP A 346 -7.52 -2.38 -33.70
C ASP A 346 -7.74 -1.38 -34.86
#